data_AF-A0A060RWK9-F1
#
_entry.id   AF-A0A060RWK9-F1
#
_cell.length_a   1.000
_cell.length_b   1.000
_cell.length_c   1.000
_cell.angle_alpha   90.00
_cell.angle_beta   90.00
_cell.angle_gamma   90.00
#
_symmetry.space_group_name_H-M   'P 1'
#
loop_
_entity.id
_entity.type
_entity.pdbx_description
1 polymer ?
#
loop_
_entity_poly.entity_id
_entity_poly.type
_entity_poly.pdbx_seq_one_letter_code
_entity_poly.pdbx_strand_id
1 'polypeptide(L)'
;MNNDQNKRNNNNWFNNCTNEKEKKKKDKKRNTNIQIFYKNDIDIFSPCIDVEGKLCVITSTGDILRYNFVIDDIKQNTNKSTSPTSRSLTSSPSSLSSSSSSISSSSSYRKERVTAQNELSYETQKDDDEEGEKYYDSIDNVENIINRGDKKKTQIKEKKKTNIQEEKYISIDFSSECLCSDNDYNFYVFNPITKCIMIIDKQKKVDLYAEEYEDKEFKGINNLLYDSKNNNLFIVDSGNIYEENTCNMYYINKDIETMISIDMDSLSYVNNICIYEKDNIRTIYACVTKENRIIKLIKKGNTYIKTGFLYLNGNYSPLFICTDNINFVILLKDLSEEEKKGKVLEINSNAEIINSFFMDGNQFNGICYDHNIKKYFFIEKNVIYIY
;
A
#
# COMPACT_ATOMS: atom_id res chain seq x y z
N MET A 1 24.07 -52.14 20.34
CA MET A 1 25.11 -51.25 20.91
C MET A 1 25.35 -50.12 19.94
N ASN A 2 25.76 -48.97 20.47
CA ASN A 2 26.04 -47.70 19.80
C ASN A 2 27.13 -47.86 18.69
N ASN A 3 27.35 -46.91 17.76
CA ASN A 3 27.21 -45.45 17.87
C ASN A 3 26.92 -44.77 16.50
N ASP A 4 26.40 -43.55 16.54
CA ASP A 4 26.26 -42.65 15.38
C ASP A 4 27.61 -42.17 14.83
N GLN A 5 27.64 -41.67 13.58
CA GLN A 5 27.81 -40.22 13.33
C GLN A 5 27.86 -39.80 11.84
N ASN A 6 27.29 -38.61 11.59
CA ASN A 6 27.72 -37.60 10.60
C ASN A 6 28.12 -38.02 9.17
N LYS A 7 27.22 -37.78 8.20
CA LYS A 7 27.59 -37.26 6.87
C LYS A 7 27.03 -35.85 6.69
N ARG A 8 27.90 -34.84 6.82
CA ARG A 8 27.57 -33.44 6.47
C ARG A 8 27.67 -33.27 4.96
N ASN A 9 26.60 -32.81 4.31
CA ASN A 9 26.68 -32.29 2.94
C ASN A 9 27.21 -30.85 2.98
N ASN A 10 28.51 -30.68 2.80
CA ASN A 10 29.12 -29.36 2.57
C ASN A 10 28.82 -28.90 1.13
N ASN A 11 27.72 -28.18 0.93
CA ASN A 11 27.49 -27.45 -0.32
C ASN A 11 28.33 -26.17 -0.33
N ASN A 12 29.47 -26.20 -1.02
CA ASN A 12 30.29 -25.01 -1.27
C ASN A 12 29.53 -24.01 -2.17
N TRP A 13 28.98 -22.94 -1.57
CA TRP A 13 28.46 -21.77 -2.31
C TRP A 13 29.46 -20.60 -2.30
N PHE A 14 30.76 -20.90 -2.18
CA PHE A 14 31.84 -19.92 -2.38
C PHE A 14 32.72 -20.37 -3.56
N ASN A 15 32.40 -19.86 -4.75
CA ASN A 15 33.33 -19.38 -5.78
C ASN A 15 32.60 -19.10 -7.11
N ASN A 16 32.28 -17.83 -7.37
CA ASN A 16 32.12 -17.28 -8.73
C ASN A 16 32.19 -15.74 -8.72
N CYS A 17 33.20 -15.19 -8.05
CA CYS A 17 33.47 -13.74 -7.95
C CYS A 17 34.78 -13.35 -8.65
N THR A 18 35.00 -13.83 -9.88
CA THR A 18 36.14 -13.45 -10.73
C THR A 18 35.76 -13.46 -12.22
N ASN A 19 35.06 -12.43 -12.70
CA ASN A 19 34.98 -12.09 -14.13
C ASN A 19 34.44 -10.67 -14.40
N GLU A 20 34.99 -9.66 -13.74
CA GLU A 20 34.51 -8.27 -13.81
C GLU A 20 34.83 -7.52 -15.12
N LYS A 21 35.59 -8.12 -16.04
CA LYS A 21 36.13 -7.41 -17.21
C LYS A 21 35.34 -7.54 -18.52
N GLU A 22 34.32 -8.40 -18.59
CA GLU A 22 33.53 -8.61 -19.83
C GLU A 22 32.11 -8.03 -19.82
N LYS A 23 31.56 -7.58 -18.68
CA LYS A 23 30.18 -7.05 -18.63
C LYS A 23 29.99 -5.63 -19.22
N LYS A 24 31.06 -4.94 -19.64
CA LYS A 24 30.99 -3.60 -20.27
C LYS A 24 30.54 -3.62 -21.74
N LYS A 25 29.43 -4.30 -22.07
CA LYS A 25 28.83 -4.23 -23.43
C LYS A 25 27.36 -4.66 -23.58
N LYS A 26 26.47 -4.28 -22.64
CA LYS A 26 25.01 -4.15 -22.90
C LYS A 26 24.27 -3.48 -21.75
N ASP A 27 24.47 -2.17 -21.58
CA ASP A 27 23.55 -1.33 -20.80
C ASP A 27 22.23 -1.18 -21.57
N LYS A 28 21.42 -2.24 -21.47
CA LYS A 28 20.06 -2.32 -22.00
C LYS A 28 19.20 -1.35 -21.19
N LYS A 29 19.19 -0.08 -21.64
CA LYS A 29 18.50 1.08 -21.05
C LYS A 29 17.29 0.65 -20.23
N ARG A 30 17.42 0.65 -18.90
CA ARG A 30 16.35 0.18 -17.99
C ARG A 30 15.14 1.08 -18.20
N ASN A 31 13.98 0.47 -18.49
CA ASN A 31 12.74 1.21 -18.64
C ASN A 31 12.22 1.58 -17.24
N THR A 32 12.61 2.76 -16.77
CA THR A 32 11.95 3.44 -15.65
C THR A 32 10.60 3.97 -16.14
N ASN A 33 9.65 3.06 -16.34
CA ASN A 33 8.32 3.35 -16.89
C ASN A 33 7.36 4.06 -15.90
N ILE A 34 7.88 4.52 -14.76
CA ILE A 34 7.14 5.33 -13.79
C ILE A 34 6.69 6.64 -14.43
N GLN A 35 5.45 7.00 -14.14
CA GLN A 35 4.90 8.33 -14.37
C GLN A 35 4.19 8.80 -13.10
N ILE A 36 4.20 10.11 -12.83
CA ILE A 36 3.28 10.69 -11.85
C ILE A 36 1.88 10.58 -12.44
N PHE A 37 0.99 9.91 -11.72
CA PHE A 37 -0.43 9.86 -12.04
C PHE A 37 -1.14 11.11 -11.52
N TYR A 38 -1.01 11.38 -10.22
CA TYR A 38 -1.68 12.50 -9.56
C TYR A 38 -0.82 13.03 -8.40
N LYS A 39 -1.07 14.27 -7.96
CA LYS A 39 -0.47 14.86 -6.77
C LYS A 39 -1.54 15.62 -5.98
N ASN A 40 -1.68 15.26 -4.71
CA ASN A 40 -2.57 15.88 -3.75
C ASN A 40 -1.89 17.03 -3.02
N ASP A 41 -2.68 17.92 -2.40
CA ASP A 41 -2.16 18.96 -1.51
C ASP A 41 -1.75 18.41 -0.12
N ILE A 42 -2.26 17.24 0.26
CA ILE A 42 -2.01 16.56 1.54
C ILE A 42 -1.56 15.11 1.36
N ASP A 43 -0.88 14.58 2.38
CA ASP A 43 -0.34 13.21 2.38
C ASP A 43 -1.48 12.18 2.37
N ILE A 44 -1.30 11.11 1.58
CA ILE A 44 -2.28 10.06 1.28
C ILE A 44 -1.69 8.66 1.48
N PHE A 45 -2.54 7.67 1.73
CA PHE A 45 -2.17 6.33 2.21
C PHE A 45 -3.05 5.23 1.59
N SER A 46 -2.56 3.99 1.69
CA SER A 46 -3.24 2.74 1.32
C SER A 46 -4.06 2.83 0.02
N PRO A 47 -3.39 2.85 -1.15
CA PRO A 47 -4.09 2.80 -2.41
C PRO A 47 -4.77 1.44 -2.55
N CYS A 48 -6.04 1.44 -2.96
CA CYS A 48 -6.79 0.23 -3.29
C CYS A 48 -7.64 0.48 -4.54
N ILE A 49 -8.16 -0.58 -5.15
CA ILE A 49 -9.08 -0.47 -6.30
C ILE A 49 -10.46 -0.87 -5.80
N ASP A 50 -11.46 -0.03 -6.04
CA ASP A 50 -12.84 -0.34 -5.71
C ASP A 50 -13.55 -1.15 -6.81
N VAL A 51 -14.77 -1.57 -6.49
CA VAL A 51 -15.72 -2.30 -7.34
C VAL A 51 -16.19 -1.56 -8.60
N GLU A 52 -15.99 -0.24 -8.70
CA GLU A 52 -16.20 0.52 -9.95
C GLU A 52 -14.91 0.58 -10.80
N GLY A 53 -13.82 -0.03 -10.34
CA GLY A 53 -12.50 0.01 -10.98
C GLY A 53 -11.77 1.33 -10.74
N LYS A 54 -12.17 2.11 -9.72
CA LYS A 54 -11.53 3.40 -9.38
C LYS A 54 -10.39 3.17 -8.41
N LEU A 55 -9.30 3.91 -8.61
CA LEU A 55 -8.25 4.01 -7.61
C LEU A 55 -8.77 4.83 -6.42
N CYS A 56 -8.65 4.28 -5.22
CA CYS A 56 -9.09 4.89 -3.97
C CYS A 56 -7.90 5.06 -3.02
N VAL A 57 -7.84 6.17 -2.28
CA VAL A 57 -6.83 6.44 -1.23
C VAL A 57 -7.52 7.08 -0.02
N ILE A 58 -6.89 6.99 1.15
CA ILE A 58 -7.30 7.75 2.34
C ILE A 58 -6.27 8.86 2.62
N THR A 59 -6.71 10.04 3.03
CA THR A 59 -5.83 11.15 3.40
C THR A 59 -5.46 11.10 4.88
N SER A 60 -4.34 11.74 5.21
CA SER A 60 -3.93 12.13 6.57
C SER A 60 -5.04 12.83 7.39
N THR A 61 -6.05 13.41 6.75
CA THR A 61 -7.18 14.11 7.40
C THR A 61 -8.46 13.28 7.48
N GLY A 62 -8.46 12.01 7.07
CA GLY A 62 -9.66 11.16 7.09
C GLY A 62 -10.61 11.34 5.89
N ASP A 63 -10.14 11.91 4.78
CA ASP A 63 -10.93 11.92 3.53
C ASP A 63 -10.62 10.67 2.69
N ILE A 64 -11.65 9.96 2.23
CA ILE A 64 -11.48 8.95 1.18
C ILE A 64 -11.68 9.62 -0.17
N LEU A 65 -10.65 9.57 -1.02
CA LEU A 65 -10.64 10.13 -2.37
C LEU A 65 -10.65 9.00 -3.40
N ARG A 66 -11.48 9.12 -4.43
CA ARG A 66 -11.59 8.18 -5.56
C ARG A 66 -11.17 8.89 -6.85
N TYR A 67 -10.44 8.20 -7.73
CA TYR A 67 -9.95 8.78 -8.99
C TYR A 67 -10.55 8.06 -10.20
N ASN A 68 -11.24 8.81 -11.05
CA ASN A 68 -11.79 8.32 -12.30
C ASN A 68 -10.76 8.44 -13.43
N PHE A 69 -10.49 7.34 -14.12
CA PHE A 69 -9.75 7.33 -15.37
C PHE A 69 -10.64 7.84 -16.52
N VAL A 70 -10.64 9.14 -16.82
CA VAL A 70 -11.16 9.61 -18.12
C VAL A 70 -10.11 9.30 -19.19
N ILE A 71 -10.15 8.05 -19.66
CA ILE A 71 -9.43 7.62 -20.85
C ILE A 71 -10.11 8.31 -22.04
N ASP A 72 -9.54 9.43 -22.49
CA ASP A 72 -9.96 10.10 -23.73
C ASP A 72 -9.96 9.08 -24.88
N ASP A 73 -11.16 8.73 -25.32
CA ASP A 73 -11.45 7.48 -26.01
C ASP A 73 -10.60 7.27 -27.27
N ILE A 74 -10.20 6.02 -27.50
CA ILE A 74 -9.61 5.64 -28.80
C ILE A 74 -10.76 5.69 -29.80
N LYS A 75 -10.81 6.74 -30.63
CA LYS A 75 -11.84 6.95 -31.66
C LYS A 75 -11.93 5.77 -32.63
N GLN A 76 -12.74 4.77 -32.27
CA GLN A 76 -13.28 3.81 -33.22
C GLN A 76 -14.31 4.55 -34.06
N ASN A 77 -14.08 4.62 -35.37
CA ASN A 77 -14.99 5.28 -36.31
C ASN A 77 -16.26 4.43 -36.50
N THR A 78 -17.22 4.56 -35.58
CA THR A 78 -18.62 4.15 -35.84
C THR A 78 -19.33 5.29 -36.56
N ASN A 79 -19.67 5.08 -37.84
CA ASN A 79 -20.38 6.07 -38.63
C ASN A 79 -21.80 6.31 -38.09
N LYS A 80 -22.27 7.55 -38.22
CA LYS A 80 -23.64 7.95 -37.85
C LYS A 80 -24.71 7.04 -38.47
N SER A 81 -25.66 6.59 -37.65
CA SER A 81 -27.08 6.75 -37.97
C SER A 81 -27.78 7.36 -36.73
N THR A 82 -28.96 7.95 -36.89
CA THR A 82 -29.49 8.92 -35.93
C THR A 82 -30.98 8.74 -35.62
N SER A 83 -31.34 8.99 -34.35
CA SER A 83 -32.63 9.55 -33.89
C SER A 83 -33.88 8.63 -33.89
N PRO A 84 -34.97 8.96 -33.15
CA PRO A 84 -35.00 9.52 -31.78
C PRO A 84 -36.17 9.06 -30.85
N THR A 85 -36.02 9.33 -29.54
CA THR A 85 -37.06 9.71 -28.52
C THR A 85 -38.35 8.90 -28.28
N SER A 86 -38.66 8.72 -26.99
CA SER A 86 -39.99 9.03 -26.40
C SER A 86 -39.88 9.35 -24.89
N ARG A 87 -40.97 9.81 -24.23
CA ARG A 87 -41.03 10.25 -22.81
C ARG A 87 -42.30 9.75 -22.09
N SER A 88 -42.18 9.40 -20.81
CA SER A 88 -43.18 9.60 -19.72
C SER A 88 -42.49 9.31 -18.36
N LEU A 89 -42.66 9.98 -17.22
CA LEU A 89 -43.75 10.74 -16.54
C LEU A 89 -44.75 9.92 -15.72
N THR A 90 -45.04 10.42 -14.50
CA THR A 90 -46.05 9.98 -13.50
C THR A 90 -45.84 8.61 -12.84
N SER A 91 -46.20 8.36 -11.56
CA SER A 91 -46.62 9.25 -10.44
C SER A 91 -46.61 8.48 -9.10
N SER A 92 -46.40 9.19 -7.98
CA SER A 92 -46.63 8.67 -6.60
C SER A 92 -48.13 8.63 -6.23
N PRO A 93 -48.50 7.83 -5.22
CA PRO A 93 -49.36 8.35 -4.15
C PRO A 93 -48.87 7.96 -2.72
N SER A 94 -49.60 8.40 -1.69
CA SER A 94 -49.12 8.52 -0.29
C SER A 94 -50.06 7.96 0.78
N SER A 95 -49.49 7.43 1.87
CA SER A 95 -50.12 7.26 3.21
C SER A 95 -48.99 7.04 4.25
N LEU A 96 -48.95 7.72 5.41
CA LEU A 96 -49.74 7.50 6.64
C LEU A 96 -49.58 6.06 7.19
N SER A 97 -49.19 5.79 8.45
CA SER A 97 -48.96 6.65 9.64
C SER A 97 -48.10 5.86 10.70
N SER A 98 -47.83 6.24 11.97
CA SER A 98 -48.48 7.21 12.89
C SER A 98 -47.60 7.81 14.03
N SER A 99 -47.26 7.05 15.08
CA SER A 99 -46.94 7.54 16.44
C SER A 99 -46.10 6.53 17.25
N SER A 100 -45.17 6.94 18.12
CA SER A 100 -45.47 7.26 19.53
C SER A 100 -44.41 8.10 20.27
N SER A 101 -44.81 8.75 21.38
CA SER A 101 -43.94 9.23 22.47
C SER A 101 -43.45 8.06 23.36
N SER A 102 -42.55 8.16 24.35
CA SER A 102 -41.82 9.23 25.06
C SER A 102 -40.64 8.55 25.82
N ILE A 103 -39.62 9.21 26.38
CA ILE A 103 -39.60 9.84 27.73
C ILE A 103 -38.23 10.52 27.92
N SER A 104 -38.16 11.57 28.74
CA SER A 104 -36.94 12.29 29.13
C SER A 104 -36.17 11.64 30.29
N SER A 105 -34.85 11.79 30.31
CA SER A 105 -34.14 12.12 31.55
C SER A 105 -32.84 12.87 31.29
N SER A 106 -32.66 13.99 32.01
CA SER A 106 -31.41 14.75 32.07
C SER A 106 -30.71 14.48 33.39
N SER A 107 -29.40 14.27 33.37
CA SER A 107 -28.54 14.54 34.53
C SER A 107 -27.31 15.32 34.08
N SER A 108 -26.60 15.93 35.02
CA SER A 108 -25.59 16.96 34.74
C SER A 108 -24.48 16.95 35.79
N TYR A 109 -23.47 17.82 35.60
CA TYR A 109 -22.19 17.86 36.32
C TYR A 109 -21.27 16.67 35.93
N ARG A 110 -19.94 16.83 35.96
CA ARG A 110 -19.14 17.82 36.70
C ARG A 110 -17.92 18.29 35.88
N LYS A 111 -17.67 19.61 35.89
CA LYS A 111 -16.37 20.18 35.47
C LYS A 111 -15.40 20.06 36.64
N GLU A 112 -14.20 19.60 36.37
CA GLU A 112 -13.01 19.93 37.17
C GLU A 112 -11.85 20.29 36.22
N ARG A 113 -10.81 20.91 36.79
CA ARG A 113 -9.75 21.66 36.10
C ARG A 113 -8.45 21.44 36.89
N VAL A 114 -7.33 21.99 36.41
CA VAL A 114 -6.01 22.02 37.11
C VAL A 114 -5.29 20.65 37.00
N THR A 115 -3.98 20.53 36.74
CA THR A 115 -2.86 21.51 36.67
C THR A 115 -2.05 21.35 35.37
N ALA A 116 -1.19 22.31 35.06
CA ALA A 116 -0.03 22.13 34.18
C ALA A 116 1.27 22.24 35.00
N GLN A 117 2.24 21.38 34.69
CA GLN A 117 3.69 21.37 35.03
C GLN A 117 4.23 20.01 34.50
N ASN A 118 5.49 19.83 34.10
CA ASN A 118 6.66 20.69 34.18
C ASN A 118 7.52 20.56 32.91
N GLU A 119 8.41 21.53 32.66
CA GLU A 119 9.47 21.44 31.67
C GLU A 119 10.60 20.50 32.15
N LEU A 120 11.34 19.87 31.23
CA LEU A 120 12.68 19.35 31.50
C LEU A 120 13.50 19.22 30.21
N SER A 121 14.33 20.23 29.96
CA SER A 121 15.29 20.30 28.86
C SER A 121 16.58 19.56 29.17
N TYR A 122 17.19 18.94 28.17
CA TYR A 122 18.59 18.54 28.19
C TYR A 122 19.30 18.97 26.90
N GLU A 123 20.02 20.10 26.96
CA GLU A 123 21.30 20.23 26.24
C GLU A 123 22.28 19.28 26.97
N THR A 124 23.25 18.60 26.35
CA THR A 124 24.44 19.09 25.62
C THR A 124 25.08 17.82 24.98
N GLN A 125 26.11 17.80 24.12
CA GLN A 125 27.08 18.79 23.66
C GLN A 125 27.56 18.43 22.23
N LYS A 126 28.35 19.31 21.59
CA LYS A 126 29.13 18.99 20.38
C LYS A 126 30.50 18.45 20.78
N ASP A 127 31.05 17.59 19.92
CA ASP A 127 32.47 17.61 19.56
C ASP A 127 32.55 17.47 18.02
N ASP A 128 33.49 18.15 17.38
CA ASP A 128 33.73 18.17 15.93
C ASP A 128 35.12 17.53 15.64
N ASP A 129 35.31 16.93 14.44
CA ASP A 129 36.59 16.63 13.73
C ASP A 129 36.22 15.73 12.51
N GLU A 130 36.25 16.21 11.25
CA GLU A 130 37.36 16.17 10.27
C GLU A 130 37.81 14.72 9.88
N GLU A 131 37.95 14.31 8.61
CA GLU A 131 37.91 15.02 7.31
C GLU A 131 37.60 14.05 6.11
N GLY A 132 37.21 14.59 4.94
CA GLY A 132 37.21 13.89 3.62
C GLY A 132 35.99 13.00 3.28
N GLU A 133 35.47 12.91 2.05
CA GLU A 133 35.65 13.73 0.83
C GLU A 133 34.27 14.10 0.25
N LYS A 134 34.15 15.26 -0.41
CA LYS A 134 32.89 15.76 -0.97
C LYS A 134 32.82 15.59 -2.49
N TYR A 135 31.84 14.81 -2.97
CA TYR A 135 31.40 14.83 -4.37
C TYR A 135 29.96 15.36 -4.46
N TYR A 136 29.82 16.65 -4.74
CA TYR A 136 28.56 17.30 -5.07
C TYR A 136 28.52 17.62 -6.57
N ASP A 137 27.85 16.79 -7.36
CA ASP A 137 27.33 17.22 -8.66
C ASP A 137 25.93 17.82 -8.44
N SER A 138 25.87 19.15 -8.41
CA SER A 138 24.63 19.91 -8.21
C SER A 138 23.64 19.71 -9.35
N ILE A 139 22.36 19.52 -9.03
CA ILE A 139 21.28 19.51 -10.02
C ILE A 139 20.99 20.95 -10.44
N ASP A 140 21.52 21.36 -11.60
CA ASP A 140 21.20 22.65 -12.21
C ASP A 140 19.97 22.55 -13.11
N ASN A 141 18.91 23.25 -12.68
CA ASN A 141 17.90 23.94 -13.49
C ASN A 141 17.58 23.41 -14.90
N VAL A 142 16.43 22.71 -15.04
CA VAL A 142 15.82 22.41 -16.36
C VAL A 142 14.50 23.19 -16.54
N GLU A 143 14.60 24.52 -16.48
CA GLU A 143 13.60 25.41 -17.08
C GLU A 143 14.15 26.06 -18.36
N ASN A 144 13.40 25.91 -19.45
CA ASN A 144 13.30 26.84 -20.59
C ASN A 144 14.57 27.54 -21.11
N ILE A 145 15.32 26.87 -22.01
CA ILE A 145 16.01 27.58 -23.11
C ILE A 145 15.53 27.03 -24.46
N ILE A 146 14.92 27.91 -25.25
CA ILE A 146 14.47 27.64 -26.62
C ILE A 146 15.40 28.33 -27.62
N ASN A 147 15.72 27.63 -28.71
CA ASN A 147 16.36 28.10 -29.94
C ASN A 147 17.78 28.71 -29.85
N ARG A 148 18.73 27.98 -30.44
CA ARG A 148 19.49 28.49 -31.60
C ARG A 148 19.76 27.36 -32.60
N GLY A 149 19.30 27.58 -33.84
CA GLY A 149 19.68 26.87 -35.06
C GLY A 149 19.83 25.34 -35.04
N ASP A 150 18.76 24.60 -35.36
CA ASP A 150 18.73 24.00 -36.70
C ASP A 150 17.33 23.57 -37.17
N LYS A 151 17.11 23.51 -38.50
CA LYS A 151 15.79 23.22 -39.10
C LYS A 151 15.51 21.73 -39.25
N LYS A 152 15.01 21.07 -38.19
CA LYS A 152 14.26 19.81 -38.29
C LYS A 152 12.88 19.94 -37.65
N LYS A 153 11.83 19.56 -38.39
CA LYS A 153 10.44 19.55 -37.93
C LYS A 153 10.21 18.37 -36.97
N THR A 154 10.73 18.48 -35.75
CA THR A 154 10.35 17.57 -34.66
C THR A 154 8.88 17.84 -34.34
N GLN A 155 8.00 16.90 -34.69
CA GLN A 155 6.62 16.92 -34.20
C GLN A 155 6.67 16.75 -32.69
N ILE A 156 6.37 17.82 -31.95
CA ILE A 156 6.09 17.73 -30.52
C ILE A 156 4.83 16.87 -30.41
N LYS A 157 4.99 15.62 -29.98
CA LYS A 157 3.87 14.83 -29.49
C LYS A 157 3.41 15.51 -28.20
N GLU A 158 2.32 16.25 -28.30
CA GLU A 158 1.59 16.72 -27.12
C GLU A 158 1.34 15.50 -26.22
N LYS A 159 1.83 15.55 -24.97
CA LYS A 159 1.47 14.54 -23.98
C LYS A 159 -0.04 14.61 -23.83
N LYS A 160 -0.75 13.49 -24.07
CA LYS A 160 -2.17 13.38 -23.69
C LYS A 160 -2.29 13.83 -22.24
N LYS A 161 -3.06 14.88 -21.97
CA LYS A 161 -3.57 15.11 -20.62
C LYS A 161 -4.56 13.99 -20.34
N THR A 162 -4.19 13.04 -19.49
CA THR A 162 -5.17 12.19 -18.82
C THR A 162 -6.01 13.08 -17.94
N ASN A 163 -7.28 13.27 -18.31
CA ASN A 163 -8.23 13.99 -17.48
C ASN A 163 -8.57 13.09 -16.27
N ILE A 164 -7.88 13.29 -15.16
CA ILE A 164 -8.18 12.58 -13.92
C ILE A 164 -9.22 13.42 -13.18
N GLN A 165 -10.34 12.80 -12.84
CA GLN A 165 -11.34 13.42 -11.96
C GLN A 165 -11.18 12.83 -10.57
N GLU A 166 -10.96 13.70 -9.59
CA GLU A 166 -11.01 13.36 -8.17
C GLU A 166 -12.46 13.46 -7.67
N GLU A 167 -12.89 12.47 -6.91
CA GLU A 167 -14.19 12.37 -6.25
C GLU A 167 -13.94 12.16 -4.74
N LYS A 168 -14.13 13.21 -3.92
CA LYS A 168 -14.15 13.06 -2.47
C LYS A 168 -15.40 12.25 -2.08
N TYR A 169 -15.18 11.02 -1.62
CA TYR A 169 -16.24 10.07 -1.34
C TYR A 169 -16.89 10.33 0.03
N ILE A 170 -16.11 10.40 1.09
CA ILE A 170 -16.56 10.64 2.46
C ILE A 170 -15.45 11.34 3.26
N SER A 171 -15.82 12.07 4.30
CA SER A 171 -14.92 12.37 5.44
C SER A 171 -15.32 11.50 6.62
N ILE A 172 -14.36 10.80 7.21
CA ILE A 172 -14.45 10.28 8.57
C ILE A 172 -13.87 11.30 9.56
N ASP A 173 -14.17 11.15 10.85
CA ASP A 173 -13.80 12.07 11.93
C ASP A 173 -12.46 11.75 12.60
N PHE A 174 -11.68 10.81 12.03
CA PHE A 174 -10.35 10.39 12.48
C PHE A 174 -9.39 10.19 11.30
N SER A 175 -8.10 10.38 11.54
CA SER A 175 -7.03 10.05 10.59
C SER A 175 -6.79 8.54 10.52
N SER A 176 -6.54 7.99 9.33
CA SER A 176 -6.13 6.59 9.15
C SER A 176 -5.15 6.43 8.01
N GLU A 177 -4.22 5.49 8.17
CA GLU A 177 -3.26 5.09 7.13
C GLU A 177 -3.68 3.78 6.41
N CYS A 178 -4.72 3.10 6.91
CA CYS A 178 -5.24 1.84 6.36
C CYS A 178 -6.57 2.06 5.61
N LEU A 179 -6.64 1.59 4.37
CA LEU A 179 -7.85 1.57 3.56
C LEU A 179 -7.88 0.28 2.72
N CYS A 180 -9.05 -0.35 2.63
CA CYS A 180 -9.32 -1.44 1.67
C CYS A 180 -10.78 -1.36 1.18
N SER A 181 -11.05 -1.90 -0.02
CA SER A 181 -12.41 -2.11 -0.56
C SER A 181 -12.71 -3.59 -0.66
N ASP A 182 -13.96 -3.99 -0.46
CA ASP A 182 -14.46 -5.34 -0.76
C ASP A 182 -15.10 -5.45 -2.16
N ASN A 183 -15.86 -6.53 -2.40
CA ASN A 183 -16.68 -6.76 -3.60
C ASN A 183 -18.08 -6.09 -3.55
N ASP A 184 -18.46 -5.46 -2.44
CA ASP A 184 -19.84 -5.09 -2.10
C ASP A 184 -20.04 -3.56 -1.89
N TYR A 185 -19.07 -2.74 -2.28
CA TYR A 185 -18.98 -1.28 -2.08
C TYR A 185 -18.65 -0.83 -0.65
N ASN A 186 -18.18 -1.71 0.24
CA ASN A 186 -17.78 -1.31 1.58
C ASN A 186 -16.28 -1.01 1.65
N PHE A 187 -15.93 0.11 2.29
CA PHE A 187 -14.55 0.43 2.65
C PHE A 187 -14.26 0.02 4.10
N TYR A 188 -13.05 -0.48 4.32
CA TYR A 188 -12.53 -0.85 5.64
C TYR A 188 -11.36 0.06 6.00
N VAL A 189 -11.44 0.67 7.18
CA VAL A 189 -10.42 1.59 7.72
C VAL A 189 -10.11 1.25 9.16
N PHE A 190 -8.87 1.49 9.61
CA PHE A 190 -8.49 1.33 11.01
C PHE A 190 -8.58 2.66 11.75
N ASN A 191 -9.30 2.74 12.86
CA ASN A 191 -9.29 3.90 13.73
C ASN A 191 -8.19 3.75 14.80
N PRO A 192 -7.08 4.53 14.74
CA PRO A 192 -6.00 4.42 15.72
C PRO A 192 -6.36 4.98 17.11
N ILE A 193 -7.44 5.76 17.23
CA ILE A 193 -7.89 6.36 18.49
C ILE A 193 -8.65 5.34 19.33
N THR A 194 -9.54 4.56 18.70
CA THR A 194 -10.37 3.52 19.33
C THR A 194 -9.87 2.10 19.07
N LYS A 195 -8.73 1.96 18.36
CA LYS A 195 -8.09 0.69 17.97
C LYS A 195 -8.98 -0.32 17.24
N CYS A 196 -10.03 0.13 16.56
CA CYS A 196 -10.98 -0.76 15.90
C CYS A 196 -10.96 -0.61 14.37
N ILE A 197 -11.40 -1.66 13.68
CA ILE A 197 -11.74 -1.62 12.26
C ILE A 197 -13.16 -1.05 12.16
N MET A 198 -13.31 0.02 11.37
CA MET A 198 -14.59 0.57 10.98
C MET A 198 -14.93 0.11 9.56
N ILE A 199 -16.21 -0.16 9.31
CA ILE A 199 -16.77 -0.38 7.98
C ILE A 199 -17.53 0.88 7.53
N ILE A 200 -17.38 1.24 6.26
CA ILE A 200 -18.09 2.35 5.62
C ILE A 200 -18.89 1.76 4.46
N ASP A 201 -20.22 1.79 4.57
CA ASP A 201 -21.10 1.16 3.58
C ASP A 201 -21.32 2.00 2.31
N LYS A 202 -22.02 1.42 1.34
CA LYS A 202 -22.39 2.11 0.08
C LYS A 202 -23.26 3.35 0.29
N GLN A 203 -23.98 3.42 1.40
CA GLN A 203 -24.83 4.53 1.83
C GLN A 203 -24.03 5.59 2.62
N LYS A 204 -22.73 5.38 2.83
CA LYS A 204 -21.79 6.21 3.59
C LYS A 204 -22.10 6.25 5.09
N LYS A 205 -22.76 5.21 5.61
CA LYS A 205 -22.84 4.93 7.05
C LYS A 205 -21.51 4.38 7.52
N VAL A 206 -21.06 4.83 8.69
CA VAL A 206 -19.82 4.39 9.33
C VAL A 206 -20.20 3.61 10.58
N ASP A 207 -19.78 2.35 10.66
CA ASP A 207 -20.07 1.43 11.77
C ASP A 207 -18.81 0.74 12.29
N LEU A 208 -18.87 0.26 13.53
CA LEU A 208 -17.87 -0.66 14.06
C LEU A 208 -17.94 -2.01 13.31
N TYR A 209 -16.79 -2.55 12.92
CA TYR A 209 -16.69 -3.87 12.28
C TYR A 209 -15.99 -4.91 13.18
N ALA A 210 -14.88 -4.55 13.81
CA ALA A 210 -14.18 -5.39 14.79
C ALA A 210 -13.27 -4.54 15.69
N GLU A 211 -13.19 -4.85 16.98
CA GLU A 211 -12.32 -4.17 17.95
C GLU A 211 -11.27 -5.08 18.60
N GLU A 212 -11.51 -6.40 18.65
CA GLU A 212 -10.64 -7.37 19.30
C GLU A 212 -10.67 -8.76 18.65
N TYR A 213 -9.76 -9.63 19.08
CA TYR A 213 -9.77 -11.08 18.82
C TYR A 213 -9.31 -11.86 20.06
N GLU A 214 -10.14 -12.79 20.56
CA GLU A 214 -9.88 -13.59 21.78
C GLU A 214 -9.44 -12.72 22.98
N ASP A 215 -10.32 -11.79 23.38
CA ASP A 215 -10.15 -10.84 24.51
C ASP A 215 -8.91 -9.94 24.40
N LYS A 216 -8.49 -9.59 23.17
CA LYS A 216 -7.29 -8.76 22.88
C LYS A 216 -7.60 -7.70 21.83
N GLU A 217 -7.53 -6.43 22.23
CA GLU A 217 -7.49 -5.27 21.34
C GLU A 217 -6.40 -5.40 20.27
N PHE A 218 -6.62 -4.81 19.09
CA PHE A 218 -5.54 -4.59 18.12
C PHE A 218 -4.48 -3.61 18.67
N LYS A 219 -3.20 -3.87 18.41
CA LYS A 219 -2.08 -3.00 18.80
C LYS A 219 -1.99 -1.78 17.88
N GLY A 220 -2.18 -2.02 16.59
CA GLY A 220 -2.09 -1.05 15.50
C GLY A 220 -2.03 -1.80 14.17
N ILE A 221 -3.06 -1.66 13.35
CA ILE A 221 -3.14 -2.34 12.06
C ILE A 221 -2.31 -1.58 11.02
N ASN A 222 -1.27 -2.22 10.49
CA ASN A 222 -0.36 -1.67 9.49
C ASN A 222 -0.88 -1.89 8.06
N ASN A 223 -1.67 -2.94 7.85
CA ASN A 223 -2.20 -3.26 6.52
C ASN A 223 -3.52 -4.04 6.59
N LEU A 224 -4.45 -3.64 5.73
CA LEU A 224 -5.66 -4.37 5.37
C LEU A 224 -5.53 -4.83 3.91
N LEU A 225 -5.88 -6.10 3.62
CA LEU A 225 -5.87 -6.65 2.26
C LEU A 225 -7.09 -7.53 2.03
N TYR A 226 -7.92 -7.18 1.06
CA TYR A 226 -9.08 -7.99 0.68
C TYR A 226 -8.73 -8.99 -0.44
N ASP A 227 -9.13 -10.25 -0.24
CA ASP A 227 -9.11 -11.30 -1.25
C ASP A 227 -10.49 -11.44 -1.89
N SER A 228 -10.68 -10.76 -3.02
CA SER A 228 -11.91 -10.76 -3.82
C SER A 228 -12.31 -12.12 -4.40
N LYS A 229 -11.42 -13.12 -4.42
CA LYS A 229 -11.76 -14.48 -4.91
C LYS A 229 -12.29 -15.40 -3.82
N ASN A 230 -11.83 -15.22 -2.58
CA ASN A 230 -12.20 -16.07 -1.44
C ASN A 230 -12.99 -15.32 -0.34
N ASN A 231 -13.42 -14.08 -0.63
CA ASN A 231 -14.16 -13.19 0.26
C ASN A 231 -13.55 -13.06 1.68
N ASN A 232 -12.22 -12.92 1.76
CA ASN A 232 -11.51 -12.78 3.03
C ASN A 232 -10.90 -11.38 3.17
N LEU A 233 -11.11 -10.71 4.30
CA LEU A 233 -10.35 -9.51 4.68
C LEU A 233 -9.19 -9.93 5.58
N PHE A 234 -7.96 -9.82 5.07
CA PHE A 234 -6.74 -10.04 5.86
C PHE A 234 -6.36 -8.79 6.63
N ILE A 235 -5.87 -9.00 7.85
CA ILE A 235 -5.46 -7.97 8.81
C ILE A 235 -4.03 -8.26 9.24
N VAL A 236 -3.16 -7.23 9.22
CA VAL A 236 -1.80 -7.26 9.74
C VAL A 236 -1.69 -6.27 10.90
N ASP A 237 -1.59 -6.80 12.12
CA ASP A 237 -1.49 -6.06 13.38
C ASP A 237 -0.07 -6.24 13.96
N SER A 238 0.89 -5.45 13.47
CA SER A 238 2.26 -5.40 13.98
C SER A 238 2.51 -4.18 14.88
N GLY A 239 1.52 -3.32 15.11
CA GLY A 239 1.66 -2.12 15.93
C GLY A 239 2.65 -1.10 15.33
N ASN A 240 3.18 -0.22 16.19
CA ASN A 240 4.20 0.74 15.80
C ASN A 240 5.52 0.01 15.46
N ILE A 241 6.10 0.30 14.30
CA ILE A 241 7.38 -0.29 13.85
C ILE A 241 8.56 0.11 14.74
N TYR A 242 8.50 1.24 15.45
CA TYR A 242 9.59 1.69 16.32
C TYR A 242 9.61 0.98 17.69
N GLU A 243 8.55 0.26 18.06
CA GLU A 243 8.42 -0.50 19.30
C GLU A 243 8.71 -1.99 19.10
N GLU A 244 8.98 -2.75 20.17
CA GLU A 244 9.19 -4.21 20.11
C GLU A 244 7.86 -4.99 20.08
N ASN A 245 7.10 -4.84 18.99
CA ASN A 245 5.81 -5.51 18.81
C ASN A 245 5.96 -6.88 18.11
N THR A 246 5.27 -7.90 18.64
CA THR A 246 4.99 -9.14 17.90
C THR A 246 3.90 -8.88 16.86
N CYS A 247 4.00 -9.51 15.68
CA CYS A 247 2.96 -9.43 14.67
C CYS A 247 1.83 -10.42 15.00
N ASN A 248 0.60 -9.92 15.07
CA ASN A 248 -0.59 -10.74 14.91
C ASN A 248 -1.06 -10.64 13.44
N MET A 249 -1.45 -11.76 12.83
CA MET A 249 -2.16 -11.75 11.55
C MET A 249 -3.49 -12.49 11.67
N TYR A 250 -4.49 -11.99 10.96
CA TYR A 250 -5.83 -12.55 10.94
C TYR A 250 -6.40 -12.55 9.52
N TYR A 251 -7.45 -13.32 9.31
CA TYR A 251 -8.39 -13.09 8.22
C TYR A 251 -9.83 -13.23 8.72
N ILE A 252 -10.70 -12.32 8.31
CA ILE A 252 -12.15 -12.45 8.46
C ILE A 252 -12.65 -13.10 7.18
N ASN A 253 -13.20 -14.32 7.25
CA ASN A 253 -14.02 -14.83 6.16
C ASN A 253 -15.40 -14.19 6.23
N LYS A 254 -15.80 -13.50 5.17
CA LYS A 254 -17.05 -12.71 5.15
C LYS A 254 -18.29 -13.50 4.76
N ASP A 255 -18.14 -14.72 4.24
CA ASP A 255 -19.29 -15.60 3.96
C ASP A 255 -19.91 -16.17 5.25
N ILE A 256 -19.13 -16.21 6.34
CA ILE A 256 -19.53 -16.68 7.68
C ILE A 256 -19.17 -15.68 8.81
N GLU A 257 -18.81 -14.44 8.46
CA GLU A 257 -18.42 -13.34 9.36
C GLU A 257 -17.45 -13.72 10.50
N THR A 258 -16.57 -14.69 10.26
CA THR A 258 -15.71 -15.30 11.29
C THR A 258 -14.26 -14.84 11.12
N MET A 259 -13.71 -14.19 12.13
CA MET A 259 -12.27 -13.91 12.23
C MET A 259 -11.50 -15.16 12.65
N ILE A 260 -10.40 -15.43 11.96
CA ILE A 260 -9.51 -16.58 12.21
C ILE A 260 -8.08 -16.07 12.27
N SER A 261 -7.36 -16.40 13.34
CA SER A 261 -5.93 -16.11 13.47
C SER A 261 -5.09 -16.89 12.46
N ILE A 262 -4.05 -16.24 11.95
CA ILE A 262 -2.97 -16.84 11.16
C ILE A 262 -1.79 -16.97 12.12
N ASP A 263 -1.48 -18.20 12.53
CA ASP A 263 -0.30 -18.43 13.35
C ASP A 263 0.97 -18.05 12.57
N MET A 264 1.71 -17.11 13.14
CA MET A 264 2.91 -16.50 12.57
C MET A 264 4.17 -16.82 13.37
N ASP A 265 4.05 -17.49 14.52
CA ASP A 265 5.10 -18.11 15.32
C ASP A 265 6.37 -17.22 15.51
N SER A 266 6.28 -16.25 16.42
CA SER A 266 7.33 -15.28 16.81
C SER A 266 7.84 -14.28 15.75
N LEU A 267 7.12 -14.08 14.64
CA LEU A 267 7.43 -12.99 13.72
C LEU A 267 7.05 -11.61 14.30
N SER A 268 7.89 -10.62 14.03
CA SER A 268 7.69 -9.20 14.33
C SER A 268 7.82 -8.37 13.05
N TYR A 269 7.33 -7.13 13.06
CA TYR A 269 7.58 -6.16 11.98
C TYR A 269 7.08 -6.59 10.58
N VAL A 270 5.95 -7.28 10.49
CA VAL A 270 5.29 -7.53 9.20
C VAL A 270 4.53 -6.26 8.82
N ASN A 271 4.98 -5.55 7.78
CA ASN A 271 4.40 -4.25 7.43
C ASN A 271 3.28 -4.33 6.39
N ASN A 272 3.40 -5.26 5.43
CA ASN A 272 2.46 -5.39 4.31
C ASN A 272 2.51 -6.80 3.71
N ILE A 273 1.41 -7.20 3.09
CA ILE A 273 1.23 -8.50 2.44
C ILE A 273 0.68 -8.35 1.01
N CYS A 274 0.93 -9.35 0.17
CA CYS A 274 0.19 -9.57 -1.08
C CYS A 274 -0.14 -11.06 -1.28
N ILE A 275 -1.19 -11.36 -2.07
CA ILE A 275 -1.60 -12.73 -2.38
C ILE A 275 -1.17 -13.08 -3.80
N TYR A 276 -0.53 -14.24 -3.95
CA TYR A 276 -0.13 -14.83 -5.23
C TYR A 276 -0.80 -16.20 -5.40
N GLU A 277 -1.34 -16.46 -6.59
CA GLU A 277 -2.05 -17.70 -6.93
C GLU A 277 -1.38 -18.38 -8.13
N LYS A 278 -0.85 -19.58 -7.91
CA LYS A 278 -0.31 -20.42 -8.99
C LYS A 278 -0.81 -21.85 -8.83
N ASP A 279 -1.25 -22.46 -9.93
CA ASP A 279 -1.75 -23.84 -9.96
C ASP A 279 -2.87 -24.09 -8.93
N ASN A 280 -3.75 -23.09 -8.74
CA ASN A 280 -4.78 -22.98 -7.70
C ASN A 280 -4.28 -22.99 -6.23
N ILE A 281 -2.97 -22.92 -6.01
CA ILE A 281 -2.36 -22.76 -4.69
C ILE A 281 -2.21 -21.26 -4.41
N ARG A 282 -2.96 -20.76 -3.44
CA ARG A 282 -2.83 -19.39 -2.92
C ARG A 282 -1.79 -19.32 -1.80
N THR A 283 -0.91 -18.34 -1.93
CA THR A 283 0.23 -18.11 -1.05
C THR A 283 0.27 -16.63 -0.69
N ILE A 284 0.32 -16.33 0.62
CA ILE A 284 0.52 -14.96 1.09
C ILE A 284 2.02 -14.70 1.09
N TYR A 285 2.46 -13.58 0.54
CA TYR A 285 3.82 -13.09 0.62
C TYR A 285 3.84 -11.89 1.57
N ALA A 286 4.78 -11.86 2.51
CA ALA A 286 4.80 -10.87 3.59
C ALA A 286 6.16 -10.17 3.69
N CYS A 287 6.15 -8.84 3.74
CA CYS A 287 7.32 -8.01 4.00
C CYS A 287 7.63 -7.99 5.50
N VAL A 288 8.74 -8.61 5.91
CA VAL A 288 9.20 -8.59 7.29
C VAL A 288 10.33 -7.56 7.39
N THR A 289 9.94 -6.33 7.76
CA THR A 289 10.68 -5.12 7.43
C THR A 289 12.03 -5.03 8.15
N LYS A 290 12.07 -5.07 9.48
CA LYS A 290 13.35 -5.03 10.22
C LYS A 290 14.23 -6.27 10.01
N GLU A 291 13.64 -7.39 9.58
CA GLU A 291 14.38 -8.61 9.24
C GLU A 291 14.90 -8.62 7.79
N ASN A 292 14.67 -7.54 7.04
CA ASN A 292 15.13 -7.30 5.67
C ASN A 292 14.84 -8.46 4.70
N ARG A 293 13.65 -9.07 4.83
CA ARG A 293 13.27 -10.26 4.06
C ARG A 293 11.80 -10.30 3.69
N ILE A 294 11.49 -11.12 2.70
CA ILE A 294 10.13 -11.50 2.32
C ILE A 294 9.98 -13.00 2.56
N ILE A 295 8.85 -13.38 3.17
CA ILE A 295 8.48 -14.76 3.46
C ILE A 295 7.23 -15.17 2.69
N LYS A 296 6.96 -16.48 2.60
CA LYS A 296 5.74 -17.07 2.07
C LYS A 296 4.99 -17.82 3.17
N LEU A 297 3.67 -17.65 3.22
CA LEU A 297 2.75 -18.41 4.05
C LEU A 297 1.85 -19.26 3.13
N ILE A 298 1.97 -20.58 3.22
CA ILE A 298 1.24 -21.54 2.38
C ILE A 298 0.22 -22.28 3.25
N LYS A 299 -1.08 -22.06 3.01
CA LYS A 299 -2.15 -22.70 3.80
C LYS A 299 -2.14 -24.22 3.63
N LYS A 300 -2.28 -24.96 4.73
CA LYS A 300 -2.36 -26.43 4.81
C LYS A 300 -3.45 -26.82 5.81
N GLY A 301 -4.66 -27.02 5.31
CA GLY A 301 -5.83 -27.16 6.17
C GLY A 301 -6.04 -25.87 6.97
N ASN A 302 -5.96 -25.96 8.29
CA ASN A 302 -6.20 -24.83 9.20
C ASN A 302 -4.92 -24.07 9.59
N THR A 303 -3.73 -24.56 9.25
CA THR A 303 -2.44 -23.90 9.57
C THR A 303 -1.75 -23.35 8.32
N TYR A 304 -0.67 -22.58 8.51
CA TYR A 304 0.14 -22.03 7.42
C TYR A 304 1.60 -22.49 7.57
N ILE A 305 2.19 -22.98 6.47
CA ILE A 305 3.63 -23.26 6.43
C ILE A 305 4.37 -21.98 6.07
N LYS A 306 5.19 -21.49 7.00
CA LYS A 306 6.12 -20.37 6.87
C LYS A 306 7.41 -20.80 6.15
N THR A 307 7.80 -20.11 5.09
CA THR A 307 9.07 -20.31 4.36
C THR A 307 9.69 -18.99 3.92
N GLY A 308 11.01 -18.93 3.75
CA GLY A 308 11.67 -17.75 3.16
C GLY A 308 11.45 -17.64 1.66
N PHE A 309 11.27 -16.42 1.13
CA PHE A 309 11.27 -16.16 -0.32
C PHE A 309 12.56 -15.48 -0.78
N LEU A 310 12.87 -14.33 -0.18
CA LEU A 310 13.97 -13.47 -0.59
C LEU A 310 14.55 -12.80 0.66
N TYR A 311 15.87 -12.87 0.80
CA TYR A 311 16.64 -12.03 1.70
C TYR A 311 17.23 -10.89 0.88
N LEU A 312 17.12 -9.66 1.40
CA LEU A 312 17.66 -8.47 0.77
C LEU A 312 18.98 -8.09 1.46
N ASN A 313 19.94 -7.59 0.67
CA ASN A 313 21.28 -7.23 1.14
C ASN A 313 21.46 -5.70 1.13
N GLY A 314 22.08 -5.17 2.19
CA GLY A 314 22.24 -3.72 2.40
C GLY A 314 21.04 -3.08 3.12
N ASN A 315 21.10 -1.77 3.34
CA ASN A 315 20.21 -1.06 4.29
C ASN A 315 18.74 -0.95 3.83
N TYR A 316 18.47 -1.18 2.54
CA TYR A 316 17.16 -1.02 1.90
C TYR A 316 16.20 -2.18 2.20
N SER A 317 15.31 -1.95 3.16
CA SER A 317 14.37 -2.93 3.70
C SER A 317 12.97 -2.86 3.06
N PRO A 318 12.22 -3.97 3.00
CA PRO A 318 10.93 -4.02 2.32
C PRO A 318 9.81 -3.41 3.17
N LEU A 319 9.15 -2.37 2.66
CA LEU A 319 7.95 -1.79 3.26
C LEU A 319 6.67 -2.38 2.66
N PHE A 320 6.60 -2.46 1.33
CA PHE A 320 5.39 -2.85 0.60
C PHE A 320 5.71 -3.79 -0.57
N ILE A 321 4.76 -4.67 -0.89
CA ILE A 321 4.81 -5.63 -1.99
C ILE A 321 3.44 -5.71 -2.69
N CYS A 322 3.46 -5.81 -4.02
CA CYS A 322 2.28 -6.14 -4.81
C CYS A 322 2.64 -7.11 -5.93
N THR A 323 1.63 -7.74 -6.54
CA THR A 323 1.83 -8.66 -7.67
C THR A 323 0.68 -8.55 -8.67
N ASP A 324 1.01 -8.58 -9.96
CA ASP A 324 0.09 -8.80 -11.09
C ASP A 324 -0.20 -10.30 -11.32
N ASN A 325 0.25 -11.14 -10.40
CA ASN A 325 0.31 -12.59 -10.44
C ASN A 325 1.32 -13.19 -11.45
N ILE A 326 2.24 -12.38 -11.97
CA ILE A 326 3.38 -12.81 -12.80
C ILE A 326 4.70 -12.43 -12.11
N ASN A 327 4.83 -11.14 -11.79
CA ASN A 327 5.95 -10.51 -11.12
C ASN A 327 5.53 -9.96 -9.74
N PHE A 328 6.49 -9.58 -8.92
CA PHE A 328 6.29 -8.83 -7.69
C PHE A 328 6.99 -7.48 -7.80
N VAL A 329 6.29 -6.40 -7.46
CA VAL A 329 6.87 -5.06 -7.30
C VAL A 329 6.98 -4.79 -5.80
N ILE A 330 8.18 -4.45 -5.35
CA ILE A 330 8.52 -4.22 -3.94
C ILE A 330 9.04 -2.79 -3.78
N LEU A 331 8.54 -2.08 -2.79
CA LEU A 331 9.02 -0.75 -2.38
C LEU A 331 9.94 -0.90 -1.18
N LEU A 332 11.19 -0.42 -1.33
CA LEU A 332 12.24 -0.52 -0.32
C LEU A 332 12.61 0.87 0.21
N LYS A 333 12.72 1.01 1.53
CA LYS A 333 13.24 2.21 2.24
C LYS A 333 14.51 1.84 3.00
N ASP A 334 15.47 2.75 3.04
CA ASP A 334 16.57 2.71 4.01
C ASP A 334 16.06 3.04 5.43
N LEU A 335 16.16 2.08 6.35
CA LEU A 335 15.70 2.22 7.74
C LEU A 335 16.69 2.96 8.66
N SER A 336 17.92 3.22 8.20
CA SER A 336 18.86 4.10 8.91
C SER A 336 18.53 5.59 8.73
N GLU A 337 17.70 5.91 7.74
CA GLU A 337 17.34 7.25 7.28
C GLU A 337 18.51 8.09 6.73
N GLU A 338 19.68 7.48 6.52
CA GLU A 338 20.82 8.08 5.82
C GLU A 338 20.45 8.40 4.35
N GLU A 339 19.90 7.43 3.61
CA GLU A 339 19.43 7.66 2.24
C GLU A 339 17.96 8.13 2.18
N LYS A 340 17.77 9.40 1.80
CA LYS A 340 16.46 10.02 1.48
C LYS A 340 15.89 9.60 0.12
N LYS A 341 16.23 8.40 -0.34
CA LYS A 341 15.79 7.81 -1.60
C LYS A 341 15.06 6.50 -1.36
N GLY A 342 14.02 6.28 -2.15
CA GLY A 342 13.31 5.01 -2.22
C GLY A 342 13.95 4.14 -3.30
N LYS A 343 13.75 2.82 -3.20
CA LYS A 343 14.20 1.88 -4.23
C LYS A 343 13.07 0.95 -4.60
N VAL A 344 12.77 0.88 -5.89
CA VAL A 344 11.81 -0.08 -6.43
C VAL A 344 12.58 -1.31 -6.92
N LEU A 345 12.02 -2.48 -6.62
CA LEU A 345 12.56 -3.76 -7.01
C LEU A 345 11.45 -4.61 -7.65
N GLU A 346 11.66 -5.04 -8.89
CA GLU A 346 10.77 -5.95 -9.60
C GLU A 346 11.44 -7.32 -9.75
N ILE A 347 10.77 -8.37 -9.27
CA ILE A 347 11.24 -9.76 -9.31
C ILE A 347 10.18 -10.70 -9.90
N ASN A 348 10.58 -11.86 -10.42
CA ASN A 348 9.63 -12.93 -10.75
C ASN A 348 9.35 -13.84 -9.53
N SER A 349 8.50 -14.85 -9.71
CA SER A 349 8.18 -15.85 -8.67
C SER A 349 9.32 -16.78 -8.27
N ASN A 350 10.46 -16.76 -8.97
CA ASN A 350 11.72 -17.41 -8.58
C ASN A 350 12.65 -16.48 -7.76
N ALA A 351 12.22 -15.25 -7.45
CA ALA A 351 13.03 -14.16 -6.87
C ALA A 351 14.17 -13.64 -7.77
N GLU A 352 14.12 -13.89 -9.08
CA GLU A 352 15.09 -13.34 -10.03
C GLU A 352 14.75 -11.87 -10.35
N ILE A 353 15.75 -10.98 -10.29
CA ILE A 353 15.57 -9.54 -10.50
C ILE A 353 15.32 -9.22 -11.98
N ILE A 354 14.16 -8.65 -12.27
CA ILE A 354 13.73 -8.19 -13.59
C ILE A 354 14.16 -6.73 -13.80
N ASN A 355 13.87 -5.88 -12.82
CA ASN A 355 14.18 -4.46 -12.84
C ASN A 355 14.49 -3.96 -11.43
N SER A 356 15.33 -2.92 -11.33
CA SER A 356 15.48 -2.15 -10.09
C SER A 356 16.10 -0.80 -10.40
N PHE A 357 15.64 0.23 -9.69
CA PHE A 357 16.06 1.60 -9.80
C PHE A 357 15.72 2.35 -8.50
N PHE A 358 16.34 3.51 -8.31
CA PHE A 358 16.03 4.41 -7.19
C PHE A 358 15.00 5.46 -7.63
N MET A 359 14.31 6.02 -6.63
CA MET A 359 13.44 7.17 -6.73
C MET A 359 13.92 8.26 -5.77
N ASP A 360 13.66 9.51 -6.11
CA ASP A 360 13.79 10.62 -5.17
C ASP A 360 12.53 10.65 -4.28
N GLY A 361 12.71 10.80 -2.96
CA GLY A 361 11.68 10.54 -1.97
C GLY A 361 11.68 9.08 -1.48
N ASN A 362 11.40 8.87 -0.20
CA ASN A 362 11.39 7.55 0.47
C ASN A 362 10.17 7.32 1.40
N GLN A 363 9.22 8.26 1.42
CA GLN A 363 8.01 8.22 2.25
C GLN A 363 6.91 7.41 1.54
N PHE A 364 7.16 6.11 1.32
CA PHE A 364 6.17 5.23 0.69
C PHE A 364 4.98 4.99 1.63
N ASN A 365 3.77 5.20 1.12
CA ASN A 365 2.51 5.11 1.90
C ASN A 365 1.55 4.01 1.40
N GLY A 366 2.00 3.15 0.48
CA GLY A 366 1.27 1.97 0.03
C GLY A 366 1.39 1.65 -1.46
N ILE A 367 0.89 0.46 -1.85
CA ILE A 367 0.90 -0.06 -3.23
C ILE A 367 -0.36 -0.91 -3.51
N CYS A 368 -0.87 -0.87 -4.72
CA CYS A 368 -1.84 -1.82 -5.26
C CYS A 368 -1.60 -2.08 -6.75
N TYR A 369 -2.38 -3.01 -7.32
CA TYR A 369 -2.37 -3.32 -8.74
C TYR A 369 -3.81 -3.30 -9.27
N ASP A 370 -4.04 -2.53 -10.34
CA ASP A 370 -5.30 -2.55 -11.07
C ASP A 370 -5.26 -3.58 -12.21
N HIS A 371 -6.07 -4.63 -12.06
CA HIS A 371 -6.24 -5.67 -13.07
C HIS A 371 -6.93 -5.17 -14.35
N ASN A 372 -7.68 -4.07 -14.29
CA ASN A 372 -8.43 -3.53 -15.43
C ASN A 372 -7.49 -2.85 -16.44
N ILE A 373 -6.72 -1.84 -15.99
CA ILE A 373 -5.74 -1.16 -16.86
C ILE A 373 -4.36 -1.83 -16.88
N LYS A 374 -4.13 -2.82 -16.01
CA LYS A 374 -2.89 -3.61 -15.85
C LYS A 374 -1.70 -2.76 -15.44
N LYS A 375 -1.85 -2.08 -14.29
CA LYS A 375 -0.85 -1.16 -13.74
C LYS A 375 -0.73 -1.23 -12.24
N TYR A 376 0.50 -1.07 -11.76
CA TYR A 376 0.74 -0.83 -10.34
C TYR A 376 0.54 0.64 -10.03
N PHE A 377 -0.14 0.92 -8.92
CA PHE A 377 -0.20 2.23 -8.30
C PHE A 377 0.53 2.19 -6.97
N PHE A 378 1.35 3.18 -6.70
CA PHE A 378 1.94 3.36 -5.37
C PHE A 378 2.00 4.82 -4.99
N ILE A 379 2.06 5.07 -3.69
CA ILE A 379 2.09 6.42 -3.12
C ILE A 379 3.48 6.67 -2.54
N GLU A 380 4.07 7.81 -2.87
CA GLU A 380 5.12 8.45 -2.05
C GLU A 380 4.54 9.78 -1.57
N LYS A 381 4.43 9.93 -0.24
CA LYS A 381 3.87 11.10 0.44
C LYS A 381 2.46 11.52 -0.05
N ASN A 382 2.40 12.51 -0.94
CA ASN A 382 1.17 13.07 -1.53
C ASN A 382 1.07 12.80 -3.05
N VAL A 383 2.02 12.05 -3.61
CA VAL A 383 2.15 11.76 -5.05
C VAL A 383 1.76 10.32 -5.33
N ILE A 384 0.79 10.13 -6.21
CA ILE A 384 0.44 8.84 -6.78
C ILE A 384 1.29 8.61 -8.03
N TYR A 385 2.01 7.50 -8.07
CA TYR A 385 2.75 7.03 -9.23
C TYR A 385 2.04 5.85 -9.89
N ILE A 386 2.27 5.70 -11.20
CA ILE A 386 1.83 4.56 -12.00
C ILE A 386 3.04 3.89 -12.66
N TYR A 387 3.11 2.55 -12.61
CA TYR A 387 4.20 1.72 -13.16
C TYR A 387 3.68 0.65 -14.12
#